data_AF-A0A8J6SD74-F1
#
_entry.id   AF-A0A8J6SD74-F1
#
_cell.length_a   1.000
_cell.length_b   1.000
_cell.length_c   1.000
_cell.angle_alpha   90.00
_cell.angle_beta   90.00
_cell.angle_gamma   90.00
#
_symmetry.space_group_name_H-M   'P 1'
#
loop_
_entity.id
_entity.type
_entity.pdbx_description
1 polymer ?
#
loop_
_entity_poly.entity_id
_entity_poly.type
_entity_poly.pdbx_seq_one_letter_code
_entity_poly.pdbx_strand_id
1 'polypeptide(L)' 'MFVAVGEQHWGHFNPDTMTVDLHPEPQPDDEDMVDFAAVHTLLNGGTVYAVEPEKVPDEAPVAAILRF' A
#
# COMPACT_ATOMS: atom_id res chain seq x y z
N MET A 1 -0.01 4.35 -9.33
CA MET A 1 0.51 3.31 -8.43
C MET A 1 0.12 1.96 -8.98
N PHE A 2 1.03 1.00 -9.02
CA PHE A 2 0.78 -0.41 -9.28
C PHE A 2 0.76 -1.15 -7.94
N VAL A 3 -0.20 -2.06 -7.77
CA VAL A 3 -0.42 -2.81 -6.53
C VAL A 3 -0.57 -4.28 -6.87
N ALA A 4 0.16 -5.14 -6.17
CA ALA A 4 0.05 -6.59 -6.28
C ALA A 4 -1.29 -7.07 -5.70
N VAL A 5 -2.07 -7.80 -6.49
CA VAL A 5 -3.33 -8.39 -6.00
C VAL A 5 -3.06 -9.62 -5.15
N GLY A 6 -3.77 -9.73 -4.02
CA GLY A 6 -3.69 -10.89 -3.13
C GLY A 6 -2.52 -10.88 -2.15
N GLU A 7 -1.71 -9.82 -2.13
CA GLU A 7 -0.72 -9.57 -1.09
C GLU A 7 -1.30 -8.65 -0.02
N GLN A 8 -1.02 -8.95 1.24
CA GLN A 8 -1.49 -8.19 2.40
C GLN A 8 -0.31 -7.85 3.29
N HIS A 9 -0.21 -6.58 3.68
CA HIS A 9 0.80 -6.11 4.62
C HIS A 9 0.10 -5.52 5.84
N TRP A 10 0.15 -6.22 6.96
CA TRP A 10 -0.52 -5.77 8.18
C TRP A 10 0.27 -4.69 8.89
N GLY A 11 -0.43 -3.71 9.43
CA GLY A 11 0.21 -2.67 10.22
C GLY A 11 -0.71 -1.52 10.53
N HIS A 12 -0.08 -0.44 10.98
CA HIS A 12 -0.77 0.78 11.36
C HIS A 12 -0.05 2.02 10.83
N PHE A 13 -0.81 2.97 10.29
CA PHE A 13 -0.29 4.27 9.87
C PHE A 13 -0.61 5.35 10.91
N ASN A 14 0.42 6.01 11.43
CA ASN A 14 0.26 7.15 12.32
C ASN A 14 0.30 8.47 11.52
N PRO A 15 -0.83 9.20 11.43
CA PRO A 15 -0.89 10.45 10.65
C PRO A 15 -0.15 11.62 11.31
N ASP A 16 0.05 11.61 12.63
CA ASP A 16 0.73 12.68 13.35
C ASP A 16 2.25 12.64 13.11
N THR A 17 2.81 11.43 13.00
CA THR A 17 4.25 11.20 12.76
C THR A 17 4.58 10.86 11.31
N MET A 18 3.57 10.59 10.48
CA MET A 18 3.70 10.09 9.11
C MET A 18 4.54 8.81 9.00
N THR A 19 4.37 7.88 9.95
CA THR A 19 5.11 6.62 10.01
C THR A 19 4.18 5.42 9.89
N VAL A 20 4.68 4.35 9.28
CA VAL A 20 4.01 3.04 9.25
C VAL A 20 4.74 2.10 10.20
N ASP A 21 4.00 1.43 11.06
CA ASP A 21 4.48 0.26 11.82
C ASP A 21 3.96 -1.00 11.13
N LEU A 22 4.87 -1.90 10.73
CA LEU A 22 4.53 -3.11 9.98
C LEU A 22 4.62 -4.34 10.87
N HIS A 23 3.61 -5.20 10.77
CA HIS A 23 3.51 -6.41 11.55
C HIS A 23 3.59 -7.66 10.66
N PRO A 24 4.33 -8.70 11.07
CA PRO A 24 4.46 -9.94 10.31
C PRO A 24 3.16 -10.78 10.32
N GLU A 25 2.32 -10.59 11.32
CA GLU A 25 1.02 -11.25 11.50
C GLU A 25 -0.02 -10.19 11.87
N PRO A 26 -1.30 -10.38 11.49
CA PRO A 26 -2.34 -9.41 11.80
C PRO A 26 -2.57 -9.28 13.31
N GLN A 27 -2.53 -8.06 13.80
CA GLN A 27 -2.89 -7.70 15.17
C GLN A 27 -4.27 -7.03 15.21
N PRO A 28 -4.91 -6.94 16.39
CA PRO A 28 -6.10 -6.11 16.55
C PRO A 28 -5.83 -4.68 16.07
N ASP A 29 -6.77 -4.11 15.32
CA ASP A 29 -6.70 -2.76 14.73
C ASP A 29 -5.67 -2.58 13.61
N ASP A 30 -5.02 -3.65 13.15
CA ASP A 30 -4.21 -3.61 11.93
C ASP A 30 -5.11 -3.45 10.70
N GLU A 31 -4.64 -2.64 9.77
CA GLU A 31 -5.20 -2.53 8.43
C GLU A 31 -4.21 -3.12 7.41
N ASP A 32 -4.71 -3.40 6.21
CA ASP A 32 -3.85 -3.76 5.10
C ASP A 32 -3.22 -2.49 4.52
N MET A 33 -1.92 -2.32 4.73
CA MET A 33 -1.15 -1.14 4.33
C MET A 33 -1.08 -0.96 2.82
N VAL A 34 -1.22 -2.05 2.05
CA VAL A 34 -1.27 -1.97 0.59
C VAL A 34 -2.60 -1.38 0.14
N ASP A 35 -3.71 -1.86 0.71
CA ASP A 35 -5.04 -1.31 0.44
C ASP A 35 -5.18 0.12 0.96
N PHE A 36 -4.63 0.41 2.15
CA PHE A 36 -4.57 1.76 2.71
C PHE A 36 -3.88 2.73 1.73
N ALA A 37 -2.72 2.35 1.19
CA ALA A 37 -2.00 3.16 0.20
C ALA A 37 -2.79 3.32 -1.11
N ALA A 38 -3.52 2.29 -1.54
CA ALA A 38 -4.41 2.35 -2.70
C ALA A 38 -5.54 3.37 -2.51
N VAL A 39 -6.25 3.30 -1.39
CA VAL A 39 -7.32 4.23 -1.05
C VAL A 39 -6.76 5.66 -0.97
N HIS A 40 -5.66 5.87 -0.25
CA HIS A 40 -5.04 7.20 -0.14
C HIS A 40 -4.57 7.73 -1.49
N THR A 41 -4.04 6.90 -2.38
CA THR A 41 -3.66 7.32 -3.73
C THR A 41 -4.87 7.82 -4.52
N LEU A 42 -6.00 7.11 -4.47
CA LEU A 42 -7.24 7.51 -5.13
C LEU A 42 -7.79 8.81 -4.56
N LEU A 43 -7.82 8.94 -3.23
CA LEU A 43 -8.28 10.15 -2.53
C LEU A 43 -7.44 11.38 -2.89
N ASN A 44 -6.13 11.19 -3.13
CA ASN A 44 -5.22 12.24 -3.57
C ASN A 44 -5.24 12.46 -5.10
N GLY A 45 -6.21 11.89 -5.82
CA GLY A 45 -6.38 12.07 -7.26
C GLY A 45 -5.30 11.40 -8.11
N GLY A 46 -4.67 10.35 -7.58
CA GLY A 46 -3.82 9.43 -8.32
C GLY A 46 -4.62 8.31 -8.98
N THR A 47 -3.95 7.53 -9.81
CA THR A 47 -4.51 6.31 -10.42
C THR A 47 -3.87 5.08 -9.81
N VAL A 48 -4.69 4.08 -9.45
CA VAL A 48 -4.24 2.77 -8.97
C VAL A 48 -4.50 1.72 -10.03
N TYR A 49 -3.51 0.88 -10.28
CA TYR A 49 -3.58 -0.27 -11.17
C TYR A 49 -3.34 -1.53 -10.33
N ALA A 50 -4.39 -2.30 -10.08
CA ALA A 50 -4.29 -3.61 -9.45
C ALA A 50 -3.81 -4.63 -10.50
N VAL A 51 -2.67 -5.28 -10.24
CA VAL A 51 -2.02 -6.19 -11.18
C VAL A 51 -1.51 -7.44 -10.46
N GLU A 52 -1.25 -8.52 -11.20
CA GLU A 52 -0.54 -9.69 -10.65
C GLU A 52 0.84 -9.29 -10.11
N PRO A 53 1.34 -9.92 -9.03
CA PRO A 53 2.62 -9.57 -8.41
C PRO A 53 3.79 -9.44 -9.39
N GLU A 54 3.87 -10.34 -10.39
CA GLU A 54 4.93 -10.37 -11.40
C GLU A 54 4.90 -9.16 -12.36
N LYS A 55 3.81 -8.38 -12.34
CA LYS A 55 3.63 -7.16 -13.14
C LYS A 55 3.92 -5.89 -12.35
N VAL A 56 4.14 -5.98 -11.03
CA VAL A 56 4.62 -4.83 -10.26
C VAL A 56 6.13 -4.68 -10.53
N PRO A 57 6.61 -3.47 -10.87
CA PRO A 57 8.03 -3.21 -11.02
C PRO A 57 8.84 -3.62 -9.78
N ASP A 58 10.09 -4.04 -10.00
CA ASP A 58 11.08 -4.38 -8.97
C ASP A 58 10.68 -5.50 -7.99
N GLU A 59 9.71 -6.37 -8.34
CA GLU A 59 9.21 -7.45 -7.48
C GLU A 59 8.74 -6.95 -6.10
N ALA A 60 8.35 -5.69 -6.02
CA ALA A 60 7.83 -5.06 -4.80
C ALA A 60 6.30 -5.25 -4.72
N PRO A 61 5.70 -5.22 -3.52
CA PRO A 61 4.25 -5.30 -3.37
C PRO A 61 3.53 -4.07 -3.97
N VAL A 62 4.21 -2.93 -4.05
CA VAL A 62 3.68 -1.65 -4.53
C VAL A 62 4.77 -0.84 -5.23
N ALA A 63 4.42 -0.18 -6.34
CA ALA A 63 5.28 0.80 -7.01
C ALA A 63 4.51 2.05 -7.45
N ALA A 64 5.07 3.24 -7.25
CA ALA A 64 4.42 4.49 -7.62
C ALA A 64 5.37 5.48 -8.31
N ILE A 65 4.82 6.26 -9.24
CA ILE A 65 5.47 7.44 -9.82
C ILE A 65 4.79 8.66 -9.22
N LEU A 66 5.57 9.55 -8.63
CA LEU A 66 5.08 10.79 -8.03
C LEU A 66 5.03 11.91 -9.07
N ARG A 67 4.00 12.74 -8.98
CA ARG A 67 3.90 14.02 -9.69
C ARG A 67 4.36 15.15 -8.77
N PHE A 68 5.03 16.14 -9.33
CA PHE A 68 5.59 17.30 -8.63
C PHE A 68 4.64 18.50 -8.60
#